data_AF-A0A347TP17-F1
#
_entry.id   AF-A0A347TP17-F1
#
_cell.length_a   1.000
_cell.length_b   1.000
_cell.length_c   1.000
_cell.angle_alpha   90.00
_cell.angle_beta   90.00
_cell.angle_gamma   90.00
#
_symmetry.space_group_name_H-M   'P 1'
#
loop_
_entity.id
_entity.type
_entity.pdbx_description
1 polymer ?
#
loop_
_entity_poly.entity_id
_entity_poly.type
_entity_poly.pdbx_seq_one_letter_code
_entity_poly.pdbx_strand_id
1 'polypeptide(L)' 'MQSTNSIPENILKIQKKLCTFDKGSRNYKKYSKILQKHIKKNNMKKRVNSNIKTIEAIAKISSQKN' A
#
# COMPACT_ATOMS: atom_id res chain seq x y z
N MET A 1 9.83 -7.15 17.20
CA MET A 1 9.70 -5.87 16.46
C MET A 1 8.33 -5.83 15.82
N GLN A 2 7.38 -5.08 16.40
CA GLN A 2 5.97 -5.12 16.03
C GLN A 2 5.69 -4.38 14.71
N SER A 3 4.71 -4.92 13.98
CA SER A 3 4.26 -4.62 12.63
C SER A 3 4.08 -3.14 12.34
N THR A 4 4.92 -2.56 11.49
CA THR A 4 4.63 -1.27 10.88
C THR A 4 3.54 -1.45 9.82
N ASN A 5 2.27 -1.48 10.27
CA ASN A 5 1.11 -1.09 9.46
C ASN A 5 1.18 0.41 9.10
N SER A 6 2.39 0.94 8.92
CA SER A 6 2.68 2.32 8.63
C SER A 6 2.26 2.60 7.20
N ILE A 7 1.30 3.50 7.06
CA ILE A 7 0.91 4.04 5.75
C ILE A 7 2.17 4.68 5.16
N PRO A 8 2.56 4.36 3.92
CA PRO A 8 3.72 4.96 3.29
C PRO A 8 3.71 6.48 3.40
N GLU A 9 4.84 7.08 3.80
CA GLU A 9 4.97 8.52 4.05
C GLU A 9 4.49 9.38 2.87
N ASN A 10 4.71 8.93 1.64
CA ASN A 10 4.23 9.61 0.44
C ASN A 10 2.70 9.70 0.38
N ILE A 11 1.98 8.66 0.82
CA ILE A 11 0.52 8.67 0.88
C ILE A 11 0.05 9.70 1.92
N LEU A 12 0.68 9.75 3.09
CA LEU A 12 0.37 10.74 4.13
C LEU A 12 0.62 12.18 3.66
N LYS A 13 1.75 12.44 2.99
CA LYS A 13 2.08 13.75 2.42
C LYS A 13 1.06 14.20 1.39
N ILE A 14 0.61 13.30 0.51
CA ILE A 14 -0.42 13.60 -0.50
C ILE A 14 -1.77 13.86 0.17
N GLN A 15 -2.16 13.07 1.19
CA GLN A 15 -3.40 13.28 1.94
C GLN A 15 -3.42 14.64 2.64
N LYS A 16 -2.35 15.01 3.35
CA LYS A 16 -2.22 16.33 3.99
C LYS A 16 -2.38 17.47 2.98
N LYS A 17 -1.75 17.35 1.82
CA LYS A 17 -1.84 18.34 0.75
C LYS A 17 -3.22 18.37 0.08
N LEU A 18 -3.93 17.25 0.03
CA LEU A 18 -5.32 17.23 -0.46
C LEU A 18 -6.27 17.97 0.46
N CYS A 19 -6.04 17.94 1.78
CA CYS A 19 -6.84 18.66 2.76
C CYS A 19 -6.74 20.20 2.60
N THR A 20 -5.69 20.72 1.95
CA THR A 20 -5.52 22.17 1.73
C THR A 20 -6.16 22.67 0.44
N PHE A 21 -6.75 21.79 -0.38
CA PHE A 21 -7.36 22.19 -1.66
C PHE A 21 -8.88 22.10 -1.61
N ASP A 22 -9.55 23.08 -2.22
CA ASP A 22 -10.99 23.04 -2.41
C ASP A 22 -11.41 21.83 -3.24
N LYS A 23 -12.45 21.16 -2.78
CA LYS A 23 -13.04 20.01 -3.48
C LYS A 23 -13.46 20.43 -4.88
N GLY A 24 -12.96 19.71 -5.89
CA GLY A 24 -13.26 20.00 -7.29
C GLY A 24 -12.28 20.96 -7.98
N SER A 25 -11.39 21.62 -7.24
CA SER A 25 -10.31 22.42 -7.83
C SER A 25 -9.40 21.57 -8.73
N ARG A 26 -8.71 22.21 -9.68
CA ARG A 26 -7.76 21.53 -10.58
C ARG A 26 -6.68 20.78 -9.79
N ASN A 27 -6.19 21.40 -8.71
CA ASN A 27 -5.19 20.81 -7.83
C ASN A 27 -5.77 19.63 -7.04
N TYR A 28 -6.97 19.75 -6.48
CA TYR A 28 -7.64 18.64 -5.80
C TYR A 28 -7.79 17.42 -6.73
N LYS A 29 -8.29 17.62 -7.95
CA LYS A 29 -8.43 16.56 -8.96
C LYS A 29 -7.09 15.91 -9.30
N LYS A 30 -6.03 16.72 -9.48
CA LYS A 30 -4.66 16.25 -9.75
C LYS A 30 -4.12 15.38 -8.62
N TYR A 31 -4.12 15.88 -7.38
CA TYR A 31 -3.56 15.17 -6.24
C TYR A 31 -4.41 13.95 -5.83
N SER A 32 -5.72 13.97 -6.07
CA SER A 32 -6.60 12.81 -5.87
C SER A 32 -6.23 11.65 -6.80
N LYS A 33 -5.99 11.93 -8.10
CA LYS A 33 -5.50 10.92 -9.04
C LYS A 33 -4.13 10.35 -8.63
N ILE A 34 -3.22 11.22 -8.17
CA ILE A 34 -1.91 10.79 -7.67
C ILE A 34 -2.07 9.87 -6.46
N LEU A 35 -2.91 10.25 -5.49
CA LEU A 35 -3.20 9.44 -4.29
C LEU A 35 -3.73 8.05 -4.67
N GLN A 36 -4.71 7.98 -5.57
CA GLN A 36 -5.28 6.71 -6.04
C GLN A 36 -4.21 5.79 -6.64
N LYS A 37 -3.30 6.34 -7.46
CA LYS A 37 -2.18 5.57 -8.03
C LYS A 37 -1.27 4.99 -6.94
N HIS A 38 -0.92 5.78 -5.93
CA HIS A 38 -0.07 5.34 -4.83
C HIS A 38 -0.75 4.28 -3.96
N ILE A 39 -2.03 4.43 -3.65
CA ILE A 39 -2.81 3.44 -2.90
C ILE A 39 -2.85 2.10 -3.66
N LYS A 40 -3.16 2.12 -4.96
CA LYS A 40 -3.19 0.91 -5.79
C LYS A 40 -1.85 0.19 -5.79
N LYS A 41 -0.74 0.93 -6.00
CA LYS A 41 0.62 0.37 -5.97
C LYS A 41 0.94 -0.26 -4.61
N ASN A 42 0.62 0.42 -3.51
CA ASN A 42 0.86 -0.07 -2.17
C ASN A 42 0.07 -1.35 -1.88
N ASN A 43 -1.23 -1.38 -2.22
CA ASN A 43 -2.07 -2.55 -2.06
C ASN A 43 -1.54 -3.74 -2.87
N MET A 44 -1.03 -3.48 -4.08
CA MET A 44 -0.43 -4.52 -4.90
C MET A 44 0.83 -5.11 -4.29
N LYS A 45 1.72 -4.26 -3.77
CA LYS A 45 2.91 -4.73 -3.04
C LYS A 45 2.52 -5.61 -1.85
N LYS A 46 1.52 -5.20 -1.06
CA LYS A 46 1.01 -6.00 0.06
C LYS A 46 0.49 -7.37 -0.38
N ARG A 47 -0.29 -7.42 -1.47
CA ARG A 47 -0.82 -8.68 -2.02
C ARG A 47 0.30 -9.63 -2.47
N VAL A 48 1.28 -9.13 -3.21
CA VAL A 48 2.42 -9.95 -3.65
C VAL A 48 3.20 -10.49 -2.45
N ASN A 49 3.51 -9.64 -1.47
CA ASN A 49 4.21 -10.08 -0.26
C ASN A 49 3.41 -11.14 0.52
N SER A 50 2.08 -11.03 0.57
CA SER A 50 1.23 -12.03 1.21
C SER A 50 1.29 -13.36 0.46
N ASN A 51 1.19 -13.34 -0.87
CA ASN A 51 1.27 -14.55 -1.68
C ASN A 51 2.63 -15.25 -1.52
N ILE A 52 3.73 -14.49 -1.51
CA ILE A 52 5.07 -15.03 -1.28
C ILE A 52 5.14 -15.75 0.07
N LYS A 53 4.65 -15.13 1.15
CA LYS A 53 4.63 -15.75 2.49
C LYS A 53 3.82 -17.04 2.53
N THR A 54 2.69 -17.09 1.83
CA THR A 54 1.88 -18.31 1.71
C THR A 54 2.66 -19.41 1.00
N ILE A 55 3.34 -19.09 -0.11
CA ILE A 55 4.18 -20.05 -0.84
C ILE A 55 5.31 -20.58 0.06
N GLU A 56 6.01 -19.69 0.76
CA GLU A 56 7.08 -20.06 1.70
C GLU A 56 6.58 -20.96 2.84
N ALA A 57 5.38 -20.68 3.37
CA ALA A 57 4.78 -21.49 4.42
C ALA A 57 4.42 -22.90 3.92
N ILE A 58 3.85 -23.01 2.72
CA ILE A 58 3.53 -24.30 2.08
C ILE A 58 4.81 -25.11 1.85
N ALA A 59 5.87 -24.48 1.33
CA ALA A 59 7.15 -25.14 1.09
C ALA A 59 7.73 -25.71 2.39
N LYS A 60 7.73 -24.93 3.48
CA LYS A 60 8.18 -25.38 4.81
C LYS A 60 7.39 -26.58 5.31
N ILE A 61 6.07 -26.54 5.22
CA ILE A 61 5.20 -27.65 5.63
C ILE A 61 5.51 -28.90 4.80
N SER A 62 5.70 -28.76 3.48
CA SER A 62 6.05 -29.87 2.59
C SER A 62 7.42 -30.47 2.93
N SER A 63 8.42 -29.65 3.26
CA SER A 63 9.75 -30.11 3.62
C SER A 63 9.81 -30.80 4.99
N GLN A 64 8.90 -30.46 5.92
CA GLN A 64 8.81 -31.11 7.24
C GLN A 64 8.03 -32.44 7.21
N LYS A 65 7.31 -32.71 6.12
CA LYS A 65 6.47 -33.91 5.97
C LYS A 65 7.21 -35.09 5.31
N ASN A 66 8.40 -34.84 4.77
CA ASN A 66 9.36 -35.83 4.27
C ASN A 66 10.47 -36.02 5.31
#